data_AF-A0A7X0CCC8-F1
#
_entry.id   AF-A0A7X0CCC8-F1
#
_cell.length_a   1.000
_cell.length_b   1.000
_cell.length_c   1.000
_cell.angle_alpha   90.00
_cell.angle_beta   90.00
_cell.angle_gamma   90.00
#
_symmetry.space_group_name_H-M   'P 1'
#
loop_
_entity.id
_entity.type
_entity.pdbx_description
1 polymer ?
#
loop_
_entity_poly.entity_id
_entity_poly.type
_entity_poly.pdbx_seq_one_letter_code
_entity_poly.pdbx_strand_id
1 'polypeptide(L)'
;MSIPRNAIAIAATIAATVAAASAHAEIGVGVTATLGTTGAGVHLVVPMERTLNGRFGINYYKHDFDKRSGGIDYDGDAKLQTFDALFDWYAFADTALRLTAGVVYNGNEVTAKARPNSNGRYLINGQSYSAADVGTLDGDVDFRKAAPYFGIGWGNALTPNKRWNVSADLGAFYQGKGQVDLISRGCRTSQAVCTVLARDVAVEEARLTNELADHKFFPVLRASVSYSF
;
A
#
# COMPACT_ATOMS: atom_id res chain seq x y z
N MET A 1 6.59 17.99 25.27
CA MET A 1 6.15 17.05 24.22
C MET A 1 5.54 15.84 24.91
N SER A 2 4.23 15.86 25.13
CA SER A 2 3.49 14.85 25.89
C SER A 2 3.15 13.66 25.00
N ILE A 3 3.70 12.49 25.30
CA ILE A 3 3.37 11.24 24.62
C ILE A 3 1.89 10.94 24.87
N PRO A 4 1.06 10.72 23.83
CA PRO A 4 -0.36 10.45 24.00
C PRO A 4 -0.54 9.13 24.76
N ARG A 5 -1.39 9.13 25.81
CA ARG A 5 -1.66 7.97 26.69
C ARG A 5 -2.05 6.68 25.93
N ASN A 6 -2.61 6.83 24.72
CA ASN A 6 -2.98 5.72 23.85
C ASN A 6 -1.75 4.99 23.25
N ALA A 7 -0.64 5.69 23.00
CA ALA A 7 0.59 5.08 22.49
C ALA A 7 1.27 4.18 23.54
N ILE A 8 1.18 4.57 24.82
CA ILE A 8 1.70 3.78 25.94
C ILE A 8 0.87 2.50 26.13
N ALA A 9 -0.45 2.57 25.97
CA ALA A 9 -1.33 1.41 26.07
C ALA A 9 -1.10 0.39 24.93
N ILE A 10 -0.86 0.86 23.70
CA ILE A 10 -0.56 -0.02 22.56
C ILE A 10 0.81 -0.69 22.72
N ALA A 11 1.84 0.07 23.11
CA ALA A 11 3.18 -0.46 23.39
C ALA A 11 3.18 -1.49 24.54
N ALA A 12 2.41 -1.23 25.60
CA ALA A 12 2.27 -2.16 26.73
C ALA A 12 1.52 -3.44 26.34
N THR A 13 0.51 -3.35 25.48
CA THR A 13 -0.22 -4.54 24.99
C THR A 13 0.65 -5.39 24.07
N ILE A 14 1.45 -4.77 23.20
CA ILE A 14 2.45 -5.48 22.36
C ILE A 14 3.52 -6.14 23.25
N ALA A 15 4.01 -5.44 24.28
CA ALA A 15 4.99 -6.01 25.20
C ALA A 15 4.43 -7.19 26.00
N ALA A 16 3.16 -7.13 26.42
CA ALA A 16 2.50 -8.20 27.17
C ALA A 16 2.22 -9.45 26.33
N THR A 17 1.83 -9.30 25.06
CA THR A 17 1.65 -10.45 24.15
C THR A 17 2.98 -11.07 23.75
N VAL A 18 4.04 -10.27 23.57
CA VAL A 18 5.41 -10.75 23.32
C VAL A 18 5.97 -11.49 24.53
N ALA A 19 5.71 -11.02 25.76
CA ALA A 19 6.13 -11.70 26.99
C ALA A 19 5.41 -13.06 27.17
N ALA A 20 4.12 -13.15 26.84
CA ALA A 20 3.38 -14.42 26.89
C ALA A 20 3.86 -15.44 25.84
N ALA A 21 4.30 -14.98 24.66
CA ALA A 21 4.89 -15.84 23.63
C ALA A 21 6.28 -16.38 24.04
N SER A 22 7.05 -15.61 24.82
CA SER A 22 8.39 -16.02 25.29
C SER A 22 8.39 -17.14 26.34
N ALA A 23 7.23 -17.44 26.96
CA ALA A 23 7.12 -18.50 27.96
C ALA A 23 6.93 -19.91 27.34
N HIS A 24 6.69 -20.03 26.03
CA HIS A 24 6.25 -21.27 25.38
C HIS A 24 6.93 -21.59 24.04
N ALA A 25 8.17 -21.18 23.80
CA ALA A 25 8.83 -21.50 22.54
C ALA A 25 10.28 -21.98 22.68
N GLU A 26 10.49 -23.29 22.52
CA GLU A 26 11.73 -23.86 21.95
C GLU A 26 11.93 -23.44 20.47
N ILE A 27 10.94 -22.73 19.91
CA ILE A 27 10.84 -22.26 18.53
C ILE A 27 11.30 -20.79 18.52
N GLY A 28 12.51 -20.49 18.06
CA GLY A 28 13.04 -19.12 18.06
C GLY A 28 12.17 -18.17 17.23
N VAL A 29 11.49 -17.22 17.87
CA VAL A 29 10.62 -16.22 17.21
C VAL A 29 11.37 -14.90 17.04
N GLY A 30 11.05 -14.15 15.99
CA GLY A 30 11.61 -12.82 15.74
C GLY A 30 10.56 -11.77 15.44
N VAL A 31 10.83 -10.53 15.82
CA VAL A 31 10.02 -9.36 15.44
C VAL A 31 10.89 -8.44 14.59
N THR A 32 10.33 -7.94 13.49
CA THR A 32 11.04 -7.11 12.52
C THR A 32 10.30 -5.80 12.33
N ALA A 33 10.99 -4.67 12.50
CA ALA A 33 10.52 -3.37 12.06
C ALA A 33 11.00 -3.11 10.63
N THR A 34 10.11 -2.63 9.76
CA THR A 34 10.38 -2.42 8.34
C THR A 34 10.07 -0.99 7.92
N LEU A 35 10.81 -0.50 6.92
CA LEU A 35 10.53 0.76 6.24
C LEU A 35 10.77 0.56 4.75
N GLY A 36 9.83 1.01 3.92
CA GLY A 36 9.91 0.77 2.48
C GLY A 36 8.83 1.44 1.65
N THR A 37 8.70 1.01 0.40
CA THR A 37 7.71 1.55 -0.56
C THR A 37 6.26 1.28 -0.15
N THR A 38 6.02 0.30 0.72
CA THR A 38 4.71 0.01 1.33
C THR A 38 4.49 0.74 2.66
N GLY A 39 5.41 1.62 3.07
CA GLY A 39 5.35 2.35 4.33
C GLY A 39 6.25 1.80 5.42
N ALA A 40 5.92 2.18 6.66
CA ALA A 40 6.52 1.62 7.86
C ALA A 40 5.68 0.44 8.35
N GLY A 41 6.33 -0.62 8.83
CA GLY A 41 5.63 -1.85 9.21
C GLY A 41 6.31 -2.64 10.30
N VAL A 42 5.59 -3.65 10.79
CA VAL A 42 6.09 -4.64 11.74
C VAL A 42 5.71 -6.03 11.26
N HIS A 43 6.65 -6.96 11.36
CA HIS A 43 6.49 -8.35 10.98
C HIS A 43 6.87 -9.28 12.13
N LEU A 44 6.07 -10.32 12.34
CA LEU A 44 6.40 -11.49 13.12
C LEU A 44 7.06 -12.53 12.21
N VAL A 45 8.20 -13.06 12.64
CA VAL A 45 8.95 -14.09 11.92
C VAL A 45 9.00 -15.34 12.78
N VAL A 46 8.60 -16.47 12.19
CA VAL A 46 8.49 -17.77 12.84
C VAL A 46 9.20 -18.83 11.98
N PRO A 47 10.04 -19.69 12.56
CA PRO A 47 10.71 -20.74 11.82
C PRO A 47 9.68 -21.84 11.54
N MET A 48 9.58 -22.24 10.27
CA MET A 48 8.66 -23.29 9.81
C MET A 48 9.45 -24.58 9.58
N GLU A 49 10.58 -24.47 8.89
CA GLU A 49 11.53 -25.55 8.63
C GLU A 49 12.95 -25.02 8.78
N ARG A 50 13.96 -25.91 8.71
CA ARG A 50 15.38 -25.53 8.83
C ARG A 50 15.82 -24.41 7.88
N THR A 51 15.22 -24.32 6.70
CA THR A 51 15.54 -23.34 5.66
C THR A 51 14.33 -22.47 5.27
N LEU A 52 13.25 -22.51 6.04
CA LEU A 52 12.01 -21.81 5.72
C LEU A 52 11.49 -21.06 6.94
N ASN A 53 11.31 -19.76 6.81
CA ASN A 53 10.61 -18.94 7.81
C ASN A 53 9.25 -18.49 7.25
N GLY A 54 8.25 -18.45 8.12
CA GLY A 54 7.01 -17.71 7.88
C GLY A 54 7.16 -16.28 8.41
N ARG A 55 6.64 -15.31 7.66
CA ARG A 55 6.69 -13.89 7.99
C ARG A 55 5.32 -13.27 7.80
N PHE A 56 4.76 -12.73 8.88
CA PHE A 56 3.42 -12.13 8.90
C PHE A 56 3.54 -10.68 9.35
N GLY A 57 3.00 -9.73 8.59
CA GLY A 57 3.15 -8.33 8.98
C GLY A 57 2.06 -7.40 8.51
N ILE A 58 2.20 -6.18 9.01
CA ILE A 58 1.34 -5.05 8.74
C ILE A 58 2.21 -3.87 8.34
N ASN A 59 1.79 -3.14 7.31
CA ASN A 59 2.47 -1.94 6.84
C ASN A 59 1.46 -0.80 6.70
N TYR A 60 1.90 0.41 7.03
CA TYR A 60 1.08 1.60 6.98
C TYR A 60 1.87 2.80 6.46
N TYR A 61 1.24 3.56 5.57
CA TYR A 61 1.70 4.86 5.11
C TYR A 61 0.51 5.77 4.84
N LYS A 62 0.62 7.05 5.19
CA LYS A 62 -0.34 8.07 4.79
C LYS A 62 0.42 9.25 4.21
N HIS A 63 -0.01 9.74 3.05
CA HIS A 63 0.57 10.90 2.41
C HIS A 63 -0.46 11.64 1.56
N ASP A 64 -0.44 12.96 1.67
CA ASP A 64 -1.28 13.86 0.90
C ASP A 64 -0.44 14.35 -0.30
N PHE A 65 -1.02 14.38 -1.51
CA PHE A 65 -0.30 14.71 -2.74
C PHE A 65 -1.14 15.55 -3.71
N ASP A 66 -0.47 16.40 -4.47
CA ASP A 66 -1.07 17.14 -5.59
C ASP A 66 -0.63 16.50 -6.92
N LYS A 67 -1.58 16.18 -7.80
CA LYS A 67 -1.26 15.62 -9.13
C LYS A 67 -2.10 16.23 -10.24
N ARG A 68 -1.48 16.48 -11.40
CA ARG A 68 -2.17 16.95 -12.60
C ARG A 68 -2.32 15.80 -13.60
N SER A 69 -3.55 15.54 -14.07
CA SER A 69 -3.85 14.56 -15.12
C SER A 69 -4.91 15.11 -16.06
N GLY A 70 -4.72 14.95 -17.38
CA GLY A 70 -5.69 15.43 -18.37
C GLY A 70 -5.93 16.95 -18.38
N GLY A 71 -5.08 17.74 -17.70
CA GLY A 71 -5.26 19.18 -17.53
C GLY A 71 -6.10 19.60 -16.32
N ILE A 72 -6.49 18.64 -15.47
CA ILE A 72 -7.18 18.85 -14.19
C ILE A 72 -6.17 18.64 -13.07
N ASP A 73 -6.20 19.55 -12.09
CA ASP A 73 -5.40 19.42 -10.86
C ASP A 73 -6.21 18.63 -9.83
N TYR A 74 -5.60 17.65 -9.18
CA TYR A 74 -6.25 16.80 -8.19
C TYR A 74 -5.55 16.96 -6.82
N ASP A 75 -6.37 17.11 -5.78
CA ASP A 75 -5.99 16.90 -4.39
C ASP A 75 -6.19 15.43 -4.04
N GLY A 76 -5.09 14.72 -3.77
CA GLY A 76 -5.11 13.30 -3.48
C GLY A 76 -4.71 12.99 -2.05
N ASP A 77 -5.42 12.06 -1.42
CA ASP A 77 -5.02 11.41 -0.19
C ASP A 77 -4.66 9.95 -0.51
N ALA A 78 -3.42 9.54 -0.23
CA ALA A 78 -2.97 8.16 -0.34
C ALA A 78 -2.85 7.53 1.04
N LYS A 79 -3.64 6.49 1.31
CA LYS A 79 -3.55 5.66 2.51
C LYS A 79 -3.17 4.25 2.09
N LEU A 80 -1.91 3.89 2.31
CA LEU A 80 -1.41 2.55 2.04
C LEU A 80 -1.51 1.73 3.32
N GLN A 81 -2.29 0.64 3.28
CA GLN A 81 -2.42 -0.29 4.38
C GLN A 81 -2.37 -1.70 3.81
N THR A 82 -1.32 -2.44 4.15
CA THR A 82 -1.15 -3.81 3.66
C THR A 82 -0.93 -4.78 4.81
N PHE A 83 -1.44 -5.99 4.65
CA PHE A 83 -1.14 -7.12 5.52
C PHE A 83 -0.48 -8.19 4.67
N ASP A 84 0.68 -8.71 5.07
CA ASP A 84 1.41 -9.68 4.27
C ASP A 84 1.65 -10.99 5.04
N ALA A 85 1.46 -12.10 4.34
CA ALA A 85 1.79 -13.45 4.79
C ALA A 85 2.76 -14.04 3.76
N LEU A 86 4.03 -14.11 4.16
CA LEU A 86 5.17 -14.41 3.31
C LEU A 86 5.93 -15.63 3.84
N PHE A 87 6.57 -16.34 2.93
CA PHE A 87 7.49 -17.43 3.23
C PHE A 87 8.86 -17.08 2.67
N ASP A 88 9.87 -17.21 3.53
CA ASP A 88 11.24 -16.82 3.30
C ASP A 88 12.09 -18.09 3.22
N TRP A 89 12.45 -18.48 2.00
CA TRP A 89 13.19 -19.71 1.72
C TRP A 89 14.69 -19.43 1.48
N TYR A 90 15.52 -20.00 2.35
CA TYR A 90 16.98 -19.91 2.30
C TYR A 90 17.55 -21.07 1.48
N ALA A 91 17.37 -20.98 0.16
CA ALA A 91 17.75 -22.05 -0.79
C ALA A 91 19.27 -22.18 -0.98
N PHE A 92 20.04 -21.14 -0.66
CA PHE A 92 21.49 -21.09 -0.89
C PHE A 92 22.23 -21.24 0.44
N ALA A 93 22.84 -22.40 0.64
CA ALA A 93 23.66 -22.69 1.82
C ALA A 93 24.75 -21.61 2.02
N ASP A 94 25.01 -21.27 3.28
CA ASP A 94 26.04 -20.31 3.69
C ASP A 94 25.88 -18.87 3.17
N THR A 95 24.72 -18.53 2.62
CA THR A 95 24.38 -17.14 2.25
C THR A 95 23.23 -16.59 3.08
N ALA A 96 23.17 -15.26 3.18
CA ALA A 96 22.02 -14.58 3.74
C ALA A 96 20.90 -14.32 2.70
N LEU A 97 21.03 -14.86 1.49
CA LEU A 97 20.05 -14.66 0.42
C LEU A 97 18.85 -15.58 0.62
N ARG A 98 17.66 -15.03 0.38
CA ARG A 98 16.40 -15.76 0.49
C ARG A 98 15.48 -15.43 -0.68
N LEU A 99 14.75 -16.44 -1.13
CA LEU A 99 13.61 -16.25 -2.01
C LEU A 99 12.39 -16.02 -1.12
N THR A 100 11.54 -15.07 -1.49
CA THR A 100 10.33 -14.75 -0.75
C THR A 100 9.12 -14.89 -1.65
N ALA A 101 8.12 -15.62 -1.20
CA ALA A 101 6.85 -15.74 -1.89
C ALA A 101 5.69 -15.73 -0.90
N GLY A 102 4.52 -15.28 -1.32
CA GLY A 102 3.35 -15.29 -0.46
C GLY A 102 2.20 -14.46 -1.00
N VAL A 103 1.40 -13.93 -0.09
CA VAL A 103 0.24 -13.10 -0.41
C VAL A 103 0.27 -11.81 0.39
N VAL A 104 -0.13 -10.73 -0.28
CA VAL A 104 -0.34 -9.42 0.32
C VAL A 104 -1.82 -9.11 0.22
N TYR A 105 -2.45 -8.87 1.36
CA TYR A 105 -3.74 -8.22 1.41
C TYR A 105 -3.54 -6.71 1.21
N ASN A 106 -4.00 -6.20 0.08
CA ASN A 106 -3.93 -4.81 -0.32
C ASN A 106 -5.19 -4.06 0.13
N GLY A 107 -5.06 -3.26 1.18
CA GLY A 107 -6.07 -2.30 1.64
C GLY A 107 -5.67 -0.86 1.30
N ASN A 108 -4.85 -0.66 0.27
CA ASN A 108 -4.48 0.67 -0.19
C ASN A 108 -5.71 1.37 -0.76
N GLU A 109 -5.88 2.62 -0.34
CA GLU A 109 -6.97 3.50 -0.74
C GLU A 109 -6.35 4.79 -1.25
N VAL A 110 -6.74 5.18 -2.46
CA VAL A 110 -6.32 6.45 -3.08
C VAL A 110 -7.57 7.20 -3.48
N THR A 111 -7.85 8.28 -2.79
CA THR A 111 -8.98 9.17 -3.09
C THR A 111 -8.44 10.45 -3.71
N ALA A 112 -9.05 10.91 -4.80
CA ALA A 112 -8.67 12.14 -5.46
C ALA A 112 -9.88 13.05 -5.70
N LYS A 113 -9.73 14.34 -5.38
CA LYS A 113 -10.72 15.38 -5.65
C LYS A 113 -10.20 16.33 -6.71
N ALA A 114 -10.97 16.50 -7.79
CA ALA A 114 -10.62 17.46 -8.82
C ALA A 114 -10.75 18.90 -8.29
N ARG A 115 -9.80 19.74 -8.66
CA ARG A 115 -9.84 21.19 -8.48
C ARG A 115 -9.96 21.90 -9.82
N PRO A 116 -10.83 22.91 -9.93
CA PRO A 116 -10.90 23.74 -11.11
C PRO A 116 -9.64 24.61 -11.21
N ASN A 117 -9.28 24.98 -12.44
CA ASN A 117 -8.16 25.89 -12.68
C ASN A 117 -8.44 27.31 -12.14
N SER A 118 -7.47 28.22 -12.27
CA SER A 118 -7.58 29.61 -11.81
C SER A 118 -8.77 30.39 -12.41
N ASN A 119 -9.34 29.92 -13.52
CA ASN A 119 -10.52 30.50 -14.17
C ASN A 119 -11.83 29.84 -13.72
N GLY A 120 -11.81 28.95 -12.73
CA GLY A 120 -12.99 28.24 -12.23
C GLY A 120 -13.52 27.18 -13.20
N ARG A 121 -12.65 26.57 -14.01
CA ARG A 121 -13.04 25.59 -15.04
C ARG A 121 -12.30 24.26 -14.91
N TYR A 122 -12.98 23.18 -15.29
CA TYR A 122 -12.40 21.85 -15.50
C TYR A 122 -12.14 21.63 -16.99
N LEU A 123 -11.06 20.92 -17.31
CA LEU A 123 -10.77 20.44 -18.67
C LEU A 123 -10.98 18.93 -18.71
N ILE A 124 -12.18 18.49 -19.09
CA ILE A 124 -12.55 17.07 -19.11
C ILE A 124 -12.58 16.65 -20.58
N ASN A 125 -11.80 15.64 -20.96
CA ASN A 125 -11.74 15.15 -22.34
C ASN A 125 -11.48 16.25 -23.40
N GLY A 126 -10.64 17.24 -23.06
CA GLY A 126 -10.34 18.37 -23.95
C GLY A 126 -11.43 19.45 -24.04
N GLN A 127 -12.55 19.27 -23.35
CA GLN A 127 -13.64 20.26 -23.26
C GLN A 127 -13.60 21.02 -21.94
N SER A 128 -13.87 22.32 -22.02
CA SER A 128 -13.81 23.19 -20.84
C SER A 128 -15.19 23.41 -20.23
N TYR A 129 -15.40 22.89 -19.02
CA TYR A 129 -16.63 23.02 -18.25
C TYR A 129 -16.44 24.00 -17.09
N SER A 130 -17.47 24.79 -16.74
CA SER A 130 -17.39 25.61 -15.52
C SER A 130 -17.53 24.71 -14.30
N ALA A 131 -16.88 25.06 -13.19
CA ALA A 131 -16.98 24.28 -11.96
C ALA A 131 -18.43 24.20 -11.43
N ALA A 132 -19.22 25.25 -11.65
CA ALA A 132 -20.64 25.28 -11.28
C ALA A 132 -21.49 24.29 -12.09
N ASP A 133 -21.11 23.99 -13.34
CA ASP A 133 -21.81 23.04 -14.20
C ASP A 133 -21.42 21.58 -13.91
N VAL A 134 -20.20 21.34 -13.43
CA VAL A 134 -19.69 19.99 -13.11
C VAL A 134 -20.02 19.57 -11.68
N GLY A 135 -20.10 20.53 -10.76
CA GLY A 135 -20.22 20.25 -9.34
C GLY A 135 -18.94 19.60 -8.78
N THR A 136 -19.07 18.46 -8.10
CA THR A 136 -17.92 17.68 -7.59
C THR A 136 -17.58 16.54 -8.54
N LEU A 137 -16.29 16.37 -8.85
CA LEU A 137 -15.77 15.23 -9.57
C LEU A 137 -14.89 14.43 -8.60
N ASP A 138 -15.45 13.33 -8.10
CA ASP A 138 -14.80 12.42 -7.16
C ASP A 138 -14.23 11.24 -7.94
N GLY A 139 -12.98 10.87 -7.65
CA GLY A 139 -12.32 9.70 -8.23
C GLY A 139 -11.82 8.74 -7.16
N ASP A 140 -12.29 7.49 -7.25
CA ASP A 140 -11.88 6.39 -6.39
C ASP A 140 -11.11 5.36 -7.21
N VAL A 141 -10.00 4.85 -6.65
CA VAL A 141 -9.16 3.84 -7.31
C VAL A 141 -9.04 2.60 -6.43
N ASP A 142 -9.54 1.48 -6.94
CA ASP A 142 -9.51 0.19 -6.26
C ASP A 142 -8.59 -0.82 -6.96
N PHE A 143 -7.94 -1.68 -6.15
CA PHE A 143 -7.09 -2.77 -6.61
C PHE A 143 -7.54 -4.12 -6.04
N ARG A 144 -6.99 -5.23 -6.56
CA ARG A 144 -7.27 -6.55 -6.00
C ARG A 144 -6.81 -6.61 -4.54
N LYS A 145 -7.74 -6.98 -3.66
CA LYS A 145 -7.49 -7.10 -2.22
C LYS A 145 -6.50 -8.19 -1.86
N ALA A 146 -6.41 -9.30 -2.58
CA ALA A 146 -5.40 -10.33 -2.34
C ALA A 146 -4.49 -10.44 -3.56
N ALA A 147 -3.21 -10.13 -3.36
CA ALA A 147 -2.20 -10.02 -4.40
C ALA A 147 -1.05 -11.01 -4.12
N PRO A 148 -0.70 -11.91 -5.06
CA PRO A 148 0.47 -12.76 -4.88
C PRO A 148 1.73 -11.91 -4.92
N TYR A 149 2.68 -12.23 -4.05
CA TYR A 149 3.96 -11.54 -3.90
C TYR A 149 5.12 -12.47 -4.23
N PHE A 150 6.13 -11.94 -4.90
CA PHE A 150 7.41 -12.60 -5.12
C PHE A 150 8.55 -11.60 -4.92
N GLY A 151 9.67 -12.08 -4.37
CA GLY A 151 10.84 -11.25 -4.17
C GLY A 151 12.08 -12.03 -3.76
N ILE A 152 13.15 -11.28 -3.61
CA ILE A 152 14.45 -11.72 -3.12
C ILE A 152 14.77 -10.86 -1.90
N GLY A 153 15.25 -11.50 -0.84
CA GLY A 153 15.69 -10.83 0.37
C GLY A 153 17.15 -11.13 0.67
N TRP A 154 17.74 -10.27 1.49
CA TRP A 154 19.03 -10.49 2.13
C TRP A 154 18.88 -10.33 3.65
N GLY A 155 19.47 -11.24 4.42
CA GLY A 155 19.40 -11.27 5.88
C GLY A 155 18.46 -12.36 6.42
N ASN A 156 18.67 -12.74 7.68
CA ASN A 156 17.82 -13.68 8.42
C ASN A 156 17.54 -13.17 9.83
N ALA A 157 16.26 -12.95 10.14
CA ALA A 157 15.82 -12.50 11.45
C ALA A 157 16.12 -13.53 12.55
N LEU A 158 16.18 -14.82 12.20
CA LEU A 158 16.37 -15.95 13.12
C LEU A 158 17.79 -16.51 13.04
N THR A 159 18.79 -15.65 12.85
CA THR A 159 20.19 -16.10 12.79
C THR A 159 20.64 -16.66 14.15
N PRO A 160 21.20 -17.89 14.21
CA PRO A 160 21.69 -18.47 15.46
C PRO A 160 22.72 -17.56 16.15
N ASN A 161 22.62 -17.45 17.47
CA ASN A 161 23.52 -16.64 18.32
C ASN A 161 23.54 -15.13 17.98
N LYS A 162 22.61 -14.62 17.17
CA LYS A 162 22.45 -13.20 16.86
C LYS A 162 21.02 -12.73 17.09
N ARG A 163 20.85 -11.93 18.14
CA ARG A 163 19.54 -11.32 18.48
C ARG A 163 19.15 -10.22 17.51
N TRP A 164 20.09 -9.36 17.12
CA TRP A 164 19.81 -8.25 16.20
C TRP A 164 20.28 -8.58 14.79
N ASN A 165 19.40 -8.39 13.80
CA ASN A 165 19.74 -8.58 12.40
C ASN A 165 19.16 -7.44 11.53
N VAL A 166 19.90 -7.06 10.49
CA VAL A 166 19.44 -6.13 9.44
C VAL A 166 19.11 -6.93 8.20
N SER A 167 18.05 -6.56 7.50
CA SER A 167 17.65 -7.21 6.25
C SER A 167 17.14 -6.20 5.22
N ALA A 168 17.17 -6.64 3.97
CA ALA A 168 16.58 -5.92 2.84
C ALA A 168 15.70 -6.86 2.02
N ASP A 169 14.66 -6.31 1.40
CA ASP A 169 13.77 -7.02 0.49
C ASP A 169 13.61 -6.22 -0.81
N LEU A 170 13.72 -6.92 -1.94
CA LEU A 170 13.34 -6.45 -3.27
C LEU A 170 12.30 -7.43 -3.83
N GLY A 171 11.10 -6.95 -4.13
CA GLY A 171 10.04 -7.79 -4.67
C GLY A 171 8.97 -7.01 -5.40
N ALA A 172 7.89 -7.68 -5.73
CA ALA A 172 6.68 -7.07 -6.24
C ALA A 172 5.47 -7.93 -5.89
N PHE A 173 4.32 -7.29 -5.68
CA PHE A 173 3.03 -7.99 -5.66
C PHE A 173 2.19 -7.64 -6.88
N TYR A 174 1.46 -8.63 -7.38
CA TYR A 174 0.55 -8.47 -8.50
C TYR A 174 -0.84 -8.03 -7.99
N GLN A 175 -1.12 -6.74 -8.08
CA GLN A 175 -2.38 -6.13 -7.62
C GLN A 175 -3.48 -6.12 -8.68
N GLY A 176 -3.19 -6.62 -9.89
CA GLY A 176 -4.13 -6.62 -11.01
C GLY A 176 -4.34 -5.23 -11.61
N LYS A 177 -5.33 -5.12 -12.50
CA LYS A 177 -5.70 -3.82 -13.07
C LYS A 177 -6.42 -2.98 -12.01
N GLY A 178 -6.05 -1.72 -11.88
CA GLY A 178 -6.82 -0.76 -11.10
C GLY A 178 -8.18 -0.52 -11.75
N GLN A 179 -9.21 -0.38 -10.93
CA GLN A 179 -10.53 0.10 -11.34
C GLN A 179 -10.65 1.55 -10.89
N VAL A 180 -11.12 2.43 -11.78
CA VAL A 180 -11.35 3.84 -11.48
C VAL A 180 -12.85 4.07 -11.57
N ASP A 181 -13.44 4.60 -10.51
CA ASP A 181 -14.81 5.09 -10.51
C ASP A 181 -14.77 6.61 -10.48
N LEU A 182 -15.23 7.27 -11.56
CA LEU A 182 -15.35 8.73 -11.62
C LEU A 182 -16.82 9.14 -11.52
N ILE A 183 -17.16 9.90 -10.47
CA ILE A 183 -18.53 10.37 -10.26
C ILE A 183 -18.56 11.90 -10.31
N SER A 184 -19.28 12.44 -11.29
CA SER A 184 -19.69 13.86 -11.28
C SER A 184 -21.03 14.00 -10.57
N ARG A 185 -21.07 14.78 -9.47
CA ARG A 185 -22.30 15.08 -8.73
C ARG A 185 -22.67 16.55 -8.87
N GLY A 186 -23.94 16.81 -9.22
CA GLY A 186 -24.51 18.15 -9.18
C GLY A 186 -24.42 18.94 -10.48
N CYS A 187 -24.61 18.29 -11.64
CA CYS A 187 -24.77 19.03 -12.89
C CYS A 187 -26.07 19.86 -12.86
N ARG A 188 -25.96 21.20 -12.86
CA ARG A 188 -27.12 22.13 -12.70
C ARG A 188 -27.41 22.97 -13.96
N THR A 189 -26.91 22.53 -15.12
CA THR A 189 -27.06 23.24 -16.40
C THR A 189 -28.13 22.60 -17.28
N SER A 190 -28.11 22.88 -18.59
CA SER A 190 -29.04 22.27 -19.54
C SER A 190 -28.85 20.75 -19.64
N GLN A 191 -29.95 20.01 -19.88
CA GLN A 191 -29.93 18.56 -20.05
C GLN A 191 -28.95 18.09 -21.15
N ALA A 192 -28.83 18.88 -22.22
CA ALA A 192 -27.89 18.60 -23.30
C ALA A 192 -26.43 18.63 -22.80
N VAL A 193 -26.06 19.65 -22.01
CA VAL A 193 -24.69 19.78 -21.48
C VAL A 193 -24.41 18.70 -20.43
N CYS A 194 -25.36 18.38 -19.55
CA CYS A 194 -25.17 17.30 -18.58
C CYS A 194 -24.99 15.93 -19.26
N THR A 195 -25.67 15.69 -20.38
CA THR A 195 -25.49 14.46 -21.17
C THR A 195 -24.10 14.37 -21.78
N VAL A 196 -23.56 15.47 -22.32
CA VAL A 196 -22.20 15.52 -22.86
C VAL A 196 -21.16 15.37 -21.75
N LEU A 197 -21.34 16.06 -20.61
CA LEU A 197 -20.45 15.95 -19.45
C LEU A 197 -20.36 14.51 -18.94
N ALA A 198 -21.50 13.82 -18.78
CA ALA A 198 -21.51 12.42 -18.34
C ALA A 198 -20.74 11.50 -19.31
N ARG A 199 -20.85 11.75 -20.62
CA ARG A 199 -20.08 11.02 -21.63
C ARG A 199 -18.57 11.31 -21.53
N ASP A 200 -18.20 12.57 -21.35
CA ASP A 200 -16.79 12.96 -21.24
C ASP A 200 -16.14 12.43 -19.95
N VAL A 201 -16.88 12.38 -18.84
CA VAL A 201 -16.45 11.73 -17.59
C VAL A 201 -16.23 10.23 -17.82
N ALA A 202 -17.15 9.54 -18.50
CA ALA A 202 -16.98 8.11 -18.81
C ALA A 202 -15.79 7.83 -19.73
N VAL A 203 -15.50 8.72 -20.69
CA VAL A 203 -14.30 8.63 -21.54
C VAL A 203 -13.03 8.82 -20.71
N GLU A 204 -13.02 9.80 -19.80
CA GLU A 204 -11.89 10.04 -18.91
C GLU A 204 -11.68 8.87 -17.93
N GLU A 205 -12.74 8.27 -17.41
CA GLU A 205 -12.69 7.08 -16.55
C GLU A 205 -12.05 5.90 -17.29
N ALA A 206 -12.47 5.65 -18.53
CA ALA A 206 -11.89 4.62 -19.37
C ALA A 206 -10.41 4.90 -19.69
N ARG A 207 -10.03 6.17 -19.87
CA ARG A 207 -8.63 6.58 -20.07
C ARG A 207 -7.79 6.28 -18.83
N LEU A 208 -8.23 6.71 -17.64
CA LEU A 208 -7.51 6.46 -16.38
C LEU A 208 -7.44 4.97 -16.05
N THR A 209 -8.52 4.23 -16.28
CA THR A 209 -8.54 2.77 -16.12
C THR A 209 -7.53 2.09 -17.03
N ASN A 210 -7.39 2.55 -18.29
CA ASN A 210 -6.39 2.02 -19.21
C ASN A 210 -4.96 2.38 -18.79
N GLU A 211 -4.70 3.60 -18.30
CA GLU A 211 -3.38 3.99 -17.78
C GLU A 211 -2.97 3.17 -16.54
N LEU A 212 -3.92 2.89 -15.65
CA LEU A 212 -3.70 2.03 -14.49
C LEU A 212 -3.61 0.55 -14.86
N ALA A 213 -4.14 0.14 -16.02
CA ALA A 213 -4.06 -1.23 -16.47
C ALA A 213 -2.62 -1.68 -16.74
N ASP A 214 -1.68 -0.76 -16.99
CA ASP A 214 -0.25 -1.07 -17.14
C ASP A 214 0.46 -1.26 -15.79
N HIS A 215 -0.11 -0.73 -14.71
CA HIS A 215 0.45 -0.74 -13.35
C HIS A 215 -0.04 -1.94 -12.52
N LYS A 216 0.05 -3.14 -13.10
CA LYS A 216 -0.45 -4.38 -12.45
C LYS A 216 0.45 -4.90 -11.34
N PHE A 217 1.71 -4.49 -11.34
CA PHE A 217 2.71 -4.88 -10.35
C PHE A 217 3.10 -3.66 -9.51
N PHE A 218 3.09 -3.84 -8.19
CA PHE A 218 3.59 -2.84 -7.26
C PHE A 218 4.99 -3.25 -6.79
N PRO A 219 6.06 -2.47 -7.07
CA PRO A 219 7.40 -2.78 -6.62
C PRO A 219 7.55 -2.55 -5.11
N VAL A 220 8.15 -3.52 -4.44
CA VAL A 220 8.41 -3.51 -3.01
C VAL A 220 9.90 -3.42 -2.77
N LEU A 221 10.32 -2.34 -2.13
CA LEU A 221 11.66 -2.17 -1.57
C LEU A 221 11.51 -1.95 -0.08
N ARG A 222 12.16 -2.77 0.75
CA ARG A 222 12.13 -2.64 2.21
C ARG A 222 13.53 -2.78 2.80
N ALA A 223 13.82 -1.96 3.80
CA ALA A 223 14.91 -2.14 4.73
C ALA A 223 14.33 -2.44 6.11
N SER A 224 14.99 -3.31 6.88
CA SER A 224 14.44 -3.81 8.13
C SER A 224 15.48 -4.03 9.20
N VAL A 225 15.04 -3.92 10.46
CA VAL A 225 15.80 -4.30 11.65
C VAL A 225 14.96 -5.29 12.44
N SER A 226 15.58 -6.38 12.87
CA SER A 226 14.90 -7.48 13.55
C SER A 226 15.55 -7.83 14.88
N TYR A 227 14.72 -8.30 15.80
CA TYR A 227 15.10 -8.83 17.10
C TYR A 227 14.56 -10.26 17.24
N SER A 228 15.43 -11.25 17.44
CA SER A 228 15.06 -12.63 17.80
C SER A 228 15.18 -12.87 19.31
N PHE A 229 14.23 -13.64 19.83
CA PHE A 229 14.10 -13.99 21.24
C PHE A 229 14.82 -15.31 21.54
#